data_AF-D2YY79-F1
#
_entry.id   AF-D2YY79-F1
#
_cell.length_a   1.000
_cell.length_b   1.000
_cell.length_c   1.000
_cell.angle_alpha   90.00
_cell.angle_beta   90.00
_cell.angle_gamma   90.00
#
_symmetry.space_group_name_H-M   'P 1'
#
loop_
_entity.id
_entity.type
_entity.pdbx_description
1 polymer ?
#
loop_
_entity_poly.entity_id
_entity_poly.type
_entity_poly.pdbx_seq_one_letter_code
_entity_poly.pdbx_strand_id
1 'polypeptide(L)'
;HGPGLDELPLRGIWLVVTSTHGAGELPDNLQPLFEQIETQQPDLTGIHFGAVGIGSSEYDTFCGGIAIVDRILIAFGAQRLGEMLKIDIQRCDIPEDLAEEWLIAWEKLIQ
;
A
#
# COMPACT_ATOMS: atom_id res chain seq x y z
N HIS A 1 -8.78 -4.14 -14.78
CA HIS A 1 -7.40 -4.61 -14.92
C HIS A 1 -6.52 -3.68 -14.10
N GLY A 2 -5.75 -4.22 -13.15
CA GLY A 2 -4.74 -3.42 -12.44
C GLY A 2 -3.44 -3.31 -13.24
N PRO A 3 -2.49 -2.49 -12.78
CA PRO A 3 -1.20 -2.31 -13.45
C PRO A 3 -0.39 -3.61 -13.41
N GLY A 4 0.26 -3.94 -14.53
CA GLY A 4 1.27 -5.00 -14.59
C GLY A 4 2.61 -4.52 -14.00
N LEU A 5 3.39 -5.45 -13.44
CA LEU A 5 4.75 -5.13 -12.96
C LEU A 5 5.64 -4.54 -14.06
N ASP A 6 5.43 -4.97 -15.31
CA ASP A 6 6.13 -4.52 -16.50
C ASP A 6 5.79 -3.08 -16.92
N GLU A 7 4.68 -2.54 -16.41
CA GLU A 7 4.25 -1.16 -16.63
C GLU A 7 4.77 -0.20 -15.56
N LEU A 8 5.34 -0.72 -14.47
CA LEU A 8 5.79 0.07 -13.33
C LEU A 8 7.32 0.27 -13.33
N PRO A 9 7.81 1.50 -13.09
CA PRO A 9 9.23 1.73 -12.95
C PRO A 9 9.73 1.10 -11.64
N LEU A 10 10.72 0.19 -11.73
CA LEU A 10 11.37 -0.46 -10.59
C LEU A 10 12.33 0.45 -9.80
N ARG A 11 12.24 1.77 -9.99
CA ARG A 11 12.98 2.80 -9.26
C ARG A 11 12.12 4.04 -9.08
N GLY A 12 12.26 4.72 -7.94
CA GLY A 12 11.53 5.95 -7.63
C GLY A 12 10.65 5.81 -6.41
N ILE A 13 9.55 6.55 -6.40
CA ILE A 13 8.63 6.60 -5.25
C ILE A 13 7.27 6.07 -5.67
N TRP A 14 6.78 5.07 -4.95
CA TRP A 14 5.46 4.48 -5.14
C TRP A 14 4.54 4.91 -4.02
N LEU A 15 3.27 5.15 -4.34
CA LEU A 15 2.23 5.34 -3.32
C LEU A 15 1.18 4.25 -3.53
N VAL A 16 1.12 3.30 -2.61
CA VAL A 16 0.15 2.21 -2.68
C VAL A 16 -1.03 2.53 -1.78
N VAL A 17 -2.20 2.66 -2.41
CA VAL A 17 -3.48 2.86 -1.73
C VAL A 17 -4.34 1.66 -2.01
N THR A 18 -4.75 0.93 -0.97
CA THR A 18 -5.59 -0.26 -1.13
C THR A 18 -6.65 -0.37 -0.06
N SER A 19 -7.86 -0.77 -0.47
CA SER A 19 -8.92 -1.16 0.43
C SER A 19 -8.77 -2.62 0.82
N THR A 20 -9.26 -2.99 2.01
CA THR A 20 -9.36 -4.40 2.38
C THR A 20 -10.65 -5.00 1.79
N HIS A 21 -10.54 -6.10 1.05
CA HIS A 21 -11.72 -6.83 0.55
C HIS A 21 -11.90 -8.15 1.32
N GLY A 22 -13.14 -8.47 1.70
CA GLY A 22 -13.51 -9.74 2.32
C GLY A 22 -12.70 -10.10 3.57
N ALA A 23 -11.92 -11.19 3.49
CA ALA A 23 -11.19 -11.81 4.61
C ALA A 23 -9.80 -11.20 4.86
N GLY A 24 -9.55 -9.94 4.52
CA GLY A 24 -8.24 -9.30 4.73
C GLY A 24 -7.31 -9.34 3.54
N GLU A 25 -7.80 -9.76 2.37
CA GLU A 25 -6.96 -9.97 1.20
C GLU A 25 -6.80 -8.69 0.39
N LEU A 26 -5.80 -8.73 -0.50
CA LEU A 26 -5.64 -7.75 -1.56
C LEU A 26 -6.85 -7.82 -2.50
N PRO A 27 -7.37 -6.68 -2.96
CA PRO A 27 -8.44 -6.69 -3.95
C PRO A 27 -7.93 -7.26 -5.28
N ASP A 28 -8.82 -7.87 -6.08
CA ASP A 28 -8.50 -8.58 -7.33
C ASP A 28 -7.74 -7.72 -8.36
N ASN A 29 -7.83 -6.39 -8.24
CA ASN A 29 -7.08 -5.47 -9.09
C ASN A 29 -5.59 -5.38 -8.70
N LEU A 30 -5.21 -5.58 -7.45
CA LEU A 30 -3.83 -5.48 -6.98
C LEU A 30 -3.17 -6.83 -6.76
N GLN A 31 -3.94 -7.88 -6.47
CA GLN A 31 -3.43 -9.23 -6.26
C GLN A 31 -2.45 -9.70 -7.37
N PRO A 32 -2.76 -9.54 -8.67
CA PRO A 32 -1.86 -9.98 -9.74
C PRO A 32 -0.50 -9.27 -9.73
N LEU A 33 -0.46 -7.98 -9.35
CA LEU A 33 0.78 -7.21 -9.29
C LEU A 33 1.72 -7.78 -8.21
N PHE A 34 1.19 -8.03 -7.02
CA PHE A 34 1.98 -8.56 -5.90
C PHE A 34 2.39 -10.01 -6.11
N GLU A 35 1.53 -10.83 -6.72
CA GLU A 35 1.88 -12.17 -7.17
C GLU A 35 3.00 -12.16 -8.21
N GLN A 36 2.99 -11.20 -9.15
CA GLN A 36 4.07 -11.00 -10.11
C GLN A 36 5.37 -10.60 -9.43
N ILE A 37 5.34 -9.72 -8.42
CA ILE A 37 6.52 -9.36 -7.64
C ILE A 37 7.09 -10.59 -6.92
N GLU A 38 6.24 -11.38 -6.25
CA GLU A 38 6.67 -12.60 -5.56
C GLU A 38 7.23 -13.66 -6.52
N THR A 39 6.65 -13.76 -7.72
CA THR A 39 7.07 -14.74 -8.74
C THR A 39 8.35 -14.31 -9.47
N GLN A 40 8.42 -13.05 -9.90
CA GLN A 40 9.54 -12.52 -10.69
C GLN A 40 10.70 -12.07 -9.81
N GLN A 41 10.46 -11.82 -8.52
CA GLN A 41 11.44 -11.37 -7.53
C GLN A 41 12.30 -10.21 -8.05
N PRO A 42 11.68 -9.11 -8.51
CA PRO A 42 12.44 -7.96 -9.00
C PRO A 42 13.25 -7.33 -7.86
N ASP A 43 14.36 -6.71 -8.21
CA ASP A 43 15.10 -5.87 -7.27
C ASP A 43 14.37 -4.54 -7.08
N LEU A 44 13.74 -4.36 -5.91
CA LEU A 44 13.01 -3.15 -5.54
C LEU A 44 13.83 -2.24 -4.60
N THR A 45 15.14 -2.45 -4.46
CA THR A 45 15.98 -1.63 -3.58
C THR A 45 16.00 -0.14 -3.94
N GLY A 46 15.69 0.20 -5.19
CA GLY A 46 15.54 1.58 -5.64
C GLY A 46 14.13 2.17 -5.45
N ILE A 47 13.20 1.41 -4.87
CA ILE A 47 11.84 1.84 -4.59
C ILE A 47 11.72 2.33 -3.16
N HIS A 48 11.24 3.56 -3.04
CA HIS A 48 10.69 4.08 -1.81
C HIS A 48 9.17 4.05 -1.91
N PHE A 49 8.44 3.70 -0.85
CA PHE A 49 6.99 3.63 -0.96
C PHE A 49 6.23 4.14 0.25
N GLY A 50 5.06 4.70 -0.01
CA GLY A 50 4.02 5.03 0.97
C GLY A 50 2.93 3.96 0.94
N ALA A 51 2.38 3.64 2.12
CA ALA A 51 1.38 2.59 2.27
C ALA A 51 0.13 3.15 2.95
N VAL A 52 -0.99 3.15 2.23
CA VAL A 52 -2.29 3.64 2.72
C VAL A 52 -3.33 2.53 2.61
N GLY A 53 -3.79 2.05 3.77
CA GLY A 53 -4.86 1.07 3.89
C GLY A 53 -6.19 1.74 4.21
N ILE A 54 -7.23 1.39 3.47
CA ILE A 54 -8.60 1.78 3.76
C ILE A 54 -9.36 0.53 4.22
N GLY A 55 -10.01 0.59 5.37
CA GLY A 55 -10.73 -0.55 5.92
C GLY A 55 -11.82 -0.12 6.89
N SER A 56 -12.61 -1.08 7.36
CA SER A 56 -13.58 -0.89 8.42
C SER A 56 -13.16 -1.73 9.61
N SER A 57 -13.05 -1.14 10.80
CA SER A 57 -12.69 -1.86 12.04
C SER A 57 -13.76 -2.84 12.52
N GLU A 58 -14.93 -2.88 11.88
CA GLU A 58 -15.96 -3.90 12.11
C GLU A 58 -15.56 -5.29 11.60
N TYR A 59 -14.57 -5.36 10.69
CA TYR A 59 -14.04 -6.60 10.19
C TYR A 59 -12.77 -6.98 10.97
N ASP A 60 -12.69 -8.23 11.44
CA ASP A 60 -11.52 -8.78 12.15
C ASP A 60 -10.20 -8.61 11.38
N THR A 61 -10.28 -8.48 10.06
CA THR A 61 -9.14 -8.38 9.14
C THR A 61 -8.84 -6.94 8.74
N PHE A 62 -9.01 -6.01 9.68
CA PHE A 62 -8.77 -4.59 9.49
C PHE A 62 -7.38 -4.30 8.88
N CYS A 63 -7.36 -3.70 7.69
CA CYS A 63 -6.15 -3.32 6.95
C CYS A 63 -5.20 -4.49 6.58
N GLY A 64 -5.74 -5.70 6.41
CA GLY A 64 -4.94 -6.87 5.99
C GLY A 64 -4.27 -6.70 4.62
N GLY A 65 -4.98 -6.11 3.65
CA GLY A 65 -4.47 -5.94 2.29
C GLY A 65 -3.22 -5.08 2.23
N ILE A 66 -3.23 -3.90 2.88
CA ILE A 66 -2.05 -3.02 2.89
C ILE A 66 -0.88 -3.62 3.66
N ALA A 67 -1.14 -4.43 4.70
CA ALA A 67 -0.09 -5.11 5.45
C ALA A 67 0.62 -6.18 4.60
N ILE A 68 -0.12 -6.86 3.71
CA ILE A 68 0.46 -7.80 2.75
C ILE A 68 1.37 -7.06 1.77
N VAL A 69 0.91 -5.95 1.20
CA VAL A 69 1.69 -5.08 0.31
C VAL A 69 3.00 -4.67 0.97
N ASP A 70 2.89 -4.11 2.18
CA ASP A 70 4.02 -3.60 2.96
C ASP A 70 5.09 -4.68 3.17
N ARG A 71 4.64 -5.87 3.59
CA ARG A 71 5.52 -7.02 3.80
C ARG A 71 6.21 -7.45 2.51
N ILE A 72 5.48 -7.54 1.40
CA ILE A 72 6.04 -7.96 0.11
C ILE A 72 7.07 -6.95 -0.37
N LEU A 73 6.74 -5.66 -0.42
CA LEU A 73 7.65 -4.62 -0.89
C LEU A 73 8.94 -4.57 -0.06
N ILE A 74 8.84 -4.62 1.27
CA ILE A 74 10.01 -4.67 2.17
C ILE A 74 10.85 -5.93 1.94
N ALA A 75 10.21 -7.09 1.73
CA ALA A 75 10.92 -8.34 1.49
C ALA A 75 11.75 -8.32 0.20
N PHE A 76 11.33 -7.57 -0.82
CA PHE A 76 12.05 -7.39 -2.09
C PHE A 76 12.97 -6.15 -2.11
N GLY A 77 13.22 -5.55 -0.95
CA GLY A 77 14.21 -4.48 -0.77
C GLY A 77 13.68 -3.05 -0.85
N ALA A 78 12.39 -2.87 -1.15
CA ALA A 78 11.80 -1.54 -1.13
C ALA A 78 11.79 -0.94 0.28
N GLN A 79 11.93 0.38 0.37
CA GLN A 79 11.96 1.09 1.64
C GLN A 79 10.65 1.84 1.87
N ARG A 80 9.98 1.55 2.99
CA ARG A 80 8.81 2.34 3.37
C ARG A 80 9.26 3.73 3.85
N LEU A 81 8.68 4.76 3.24
CA LEU A 81 8.80 6.13 3.71
C LEU A 81 7.70 6.40 4.74
N GLY A 82 8.10 6.63 5.98
CA GLY A 82 7.19 6.98 7.07
C GLY A 82 6.35 5.80 7.58
N GLU A 83 5.24 6.16 8.23
CA GLU A 83 4.30 5.20 8.80
C GLU A 83 3.16 4.87 7.82
N MET A 84 2.66 3.64 7.90
CA MET A 84 1.50 3.20 7.14
C MET A 84 0.24 3.90 7.65
N LEU A 85 -0.50 4.56 6.75
CA LEU A 85 -1.80 5.13 7.08
C LEU A 85 -2.85 4.03 7.10
N LYS A 86 -3.68 3.99 8.16
CA LYS A 86 -4.84 3.11 8.25
C LYS A 86 -6.08 3.96 8.46
N ILE A 87 -6.90 4.07 7.42
CA ILE A 87 -8.15 4.82 7.44
C ILE A 87 -9.27 3.86 7.81
N ASP A 88 -9.95 4.16 8.92
CA ASP A 88 -11.13 3.42 9.38
C ASP A 88 -12.41 4.14 8.95
N ILE A 89 -13.08 3.65 7.92
CA ILE A 89 -14.29 4.28 7.36
C ILE A 89 -15.50 4.26 8.30
N GLN A 90 -15.46 3.46 9.38
CA GLN A 90 -16.54 3.44 10.39
C GLN A 90 -16.32 4.46 11.49
N ARG A 91 -15.06 4.84 11.76
CA ARG A 91 -14.70 5.80 12.81
C ARG A 91 -14.35 7.18 12.27
N CYS A 92 -14.07 7.27 10.98
CA CYS A 92 -13.67 8.49 10.33
C CYS A 92 -14.81 9.01 9.46
N ASP A 93 -15.39 10.15 9.86
CA ASP A 93 -16.43 10.83 9.10
C ASP A 93 -15.90 11.35 7.75
N ILE A 94 -14.62 11.76 7.70
CA ILE A 94 -13.98 12.36 6.51
C ILE A 94 -12.59 11.70 6.30
N PRO A 95 -12.50 10.61 5.53
CA PRO A 95 -11.23 9.93 5.27
C PRO A 95 -10.23 10.79 4.49
N GLU A 96 -10.72 11.78 3.74
CA GLU A 96 -9.92 12.71 2.95
C GLU A 96 -9.03 13.59 3.84
N ASP A 97 -9.53 14.08 4.97
CA ASP A 97 -8.76 14.92 5.91
C ASP A 97 -7.58 14.15 6.49
N LEU A 98 -7.79 12.89 6.89
CA LEU A 98 -6.71 12.03 7.39
C LEU A 98 -5.67 11.73 6.31
N ALA A 99 -6.12 11.50 5.07
CA ALA A 99 -5.24 11.28 3.95
C ALA A 99 -4.41 12.53 3.63
N GLU A 100 -5.01 13.72 3.71
CA GLU A 100 -4.34 14.99 3.50
C GLU A 100 -3.27 15.25 4.57
N GLU A 101 -3.60 15.11 5.85
CA GLU A 101 -2.63 15.28 6.95
C GLU A 101 -1.44 14.32 6.82
N TRP A 102 -1.73 13.06 6.51
CA TRP A 102 -0.70 12.06 6.28
C TRP A 102 0.14 12.39 5.05
N LEU A 103 -0.47 12.83 3.95
CA LEU A 103 0.24 13.18 2.72
C LEU A 103 1.20 14.36 2.96
N ILE A 104 0.77 15.39 3.69
CA ILE A 104 1.62 16.53 4.06
C ILE A 104 2.82 16.09 4.91
N ALA A 105 2.62 15.14 5.81
CA ALA A 105 3.71 14.57 6.61
C ALA A 105 4.65 13.70 5.75
N TRP A 106 4.08 12.90 4.85
CA TRP A 106 4.79 11.97 3.98
C TRP A 106 5.61 12.69 2.90
N GLU A 107 5.09 13.77 2.33
CA GLU A 107 5.80 14.61 1.36
C GLU A 107 7.13 15.14 1.90
N LYS A 108 7.20 15.44 3.21
CA LYS A 108 8.43 15.89 3.87
C LYS A 108 9.51 14.81 3.94
N LEU A 109 9.14 13.54 3.74
CA LEU A 109 10.07 12.40 3.75
C LEU A 109 10.62 12.07 2.36
N ILE A 110 10.06 12.67 1.30
CA ILE A 110 10.42 12.43 -0.10
C ILE A 110 11.64 13.28 -0.55
N GLN A 111 12.24 14.06 0.35
CA GLN A 111 13.32 15.03 0.06
C GLN A 111 14.60 14.42 -0.53
#